data_AF-A0A3A8Q860-F1
#
_entry.id   AF-A0A3A8Q860-F1
#
_cell.length_a   1.000
_cell.length_b   1.000
_cell.length_c   1.000
_cell.angle_alpha   90.00
_cell.angle_beta   90.00
_cell.angle_gamma   90.00
#
_symmetry.space_group_name_H-M   'P 1'
#
loop_
_entity.id
_entity.type
_entity.pdbx_description
1 polymer ?
#
loop_
_entity_poly.entity_id
_entity_poly.type
_entity_poly.pdbx_seq_one_letter_code
_entity_poly.pdbx_strand_id
1 'polypeptide(L)'
;MTTRSTLTDLMHEVSSRNGDWASPRDLGVDRVTVVAAWLSSDDPAAMLLLLAALHPKRQVETCVALATRMSFFEPMRVEAHSMSRRLPGMNFNGRSPFYFIHLYQLLRSALQVTEDTERPRLKSELAAAIRAVIPEPFTLVGPAA
;
A
#
# COMPACT_ATOMS: atom_id res chain seq x y z
N MET A 1 18.26 -24.22 6.15
CA MET A 1 18.20 -22.75 6.04
C MET A 1 16.94 -22.40 5.30
N THR A 2 15.88 -21.98 5.99
CA THR A 2 14.72 -21.36 5.35
C THR A 2 15.17 -19.99 4.86
N THR A 3 15.26 -19.82 3.54
CA THR A 3 15.40 -18.52 2.91
C THR A 3 14.26 -17.63 3.43
N ARG A 4 14.61 -16.61 4.21
CA ARG A 4 13.63 -15.65 4.73
C ARG A 4 13.05 -14.93 3.51
N SER A 5 11.79 -15.23 3.16
CA SER A 5 11.15 -14.60 2.00
C SER A 5 11.02 -13.10 2.27
N THR A 6 11.31 -12.28 1.27
CA THR A 6 11.07 -10.84 1.37
C THR A 6 9.57 -10.57 1.27
N LEU A 7 9.14 -9.38 1.71
CA LEU A 7 7.74 -8.99 1.52
C LEU A 7 7.35 -9.00 0.03
N THR A 8 8.28 -8.63 -0.86
CA THR A 8 8.08 -8.67 -2.31
C THR A 8 7.81 -10.09 -2.81
N ASP A 9 8.57 -11.08 -2.35
CA ASP A 9 8.37 -12.49 -2.73
C ASP A 9 7.02 -13.01 -2.23
N LEU A 10 6.69 -12.72 -0.97
CA LEU A 10 5.41 -13.07 -0.37
C LEU A 10 4.25 -12.49 -1.19
N MET A 11 4.33 -11.21 -1.53
CA MET A 11 3.26 -10.54 -2.27
C MET A 11 3.20 -10.95 -3.74
N HIS A 12 4.32 -11.35 -4.34
CA HIS A 12 4.33 -11.97 -5.66
C HIS A 12 3.53 -13.28 -5.65
N GLU A 13 3.76 -14.15 -4.66
CA GLU A 13 3.01 -15.40 -4.49
C GLU A 13 1.51 -15.14 -4.22
N VAL A 14 1.18 -14.21 -3.32
CA VAL A 14 -0.22 -13.84 -3.06
C VAL A 14 -0.90 -13.32 -4.34
N SER A 15 -0.19 -12.51 -5.13
CA SER A 15 -0.73 -11.92 -6.36
C SER A 15 -0.94 -12.94 -7.49
N SER A 16 -0.12 -14.00 -7.55
CA SER A 16 -0.22 -15.04 -8.58
C SER A 16 -1.34 -16.04 -8.33
N ARG A 17 -1.78 -16.18 -7.07
CA ARG A 17 -2.97 -16.97 -6.73
C ARG A 17 -4.20 -16.30 -7.37
N ASN A 18 -4.99 -17.07 -8.12
CA ASN A 18 -6.26 -16.59 -8.66
C ASN A 18 -7.22 -16.32 -7.49
N GLY A 19 -7.81 -15.12 -7.42
CA GLY A 19 -8.69 -14.76 -6.30
C GLY A 19 -9.25 -13.35 -6.39
N ASP A 20 -10.41 -13.16 -5.76
CA ASP A 20 -11.07 -11.86 -5.67
C ASP A 20 -10.38 -10.97 -4.62
N TRP A 21 -10.13 -9.71 -4.99
CA TRP A 21 -9.57 -8.69 -4.10
C TRP A 21 -10.65 -7.98 -3.26
N ALA A 22 -11.91 -8.41 -3.35
CA ALA A 22 -12.99 -7.89 -2.51
C ALA A 22 -13.02 -8.51 -1.09
N SER A 23 -12.28 -9.61 -0.86
CA SER A 23 -12.20 -10.30 0.43
C SER A 23 -10.75 -10.40 0.94
N PRO A 24 -10.53 -10.47 2.27
CA PRO A 24 -9.18 -10.63 2.82
C PRO A 24 -8.54 -11.91 2.27
N ARG A 25 -7.27 -11.82 1.86
CA ARG A 25 -6.55 -12.95 1.28
C ARG A 25 -5.81 -13.74 2.34
N ASP A 26 -5.80 -15.05 2.17
CA ASP A 26 -4.89 -15.92 2.90
C ASP A 26 -3.44 -15.72 2.39
N LEU A 27 -2.57 -15.31 3.30
CA LEU A 27 -1.15 -15.08 3.02
C LEU A 27 -0.34 -16.38 3.07
N GLY A 28 -0.87 -17.47 3.62
CA GLY A 28 -0.19 -18.76 3.74
C GLY A 28 1.02 -18.78 4.68
N VAL A 29 1.19 -17.72 5.48
CA VAL A 29 2.25 -17.56 6.49
C VAL A 29 1.67 -16.95 7.76
N ASP A 30 2.32 -17.19 8.89
CA ASP A 30 1.87 -16.66 10.17
C ASP A 30 2.05 -15.13 10.29
N ARG A 31 1.30 -14.52 11.19
CA ARG A 31 1.31 -13.07 11.43
C ARG A 31 2.69 -12.52 11.79
N VAL A 32 3.49 -13.26 12.57
CA VAL A 32 4.81 -12.80 13.02
C VAL A 32 5.75 -12.69 11.83
N THR A 33 5.71 -13.67 10.93
CA THR A 33 6.48 -13.64 9.67
C THR A 33 6.11 -12.44 8.80
N VAL A 34 4.81 -12.14 8.65
CA VAL A 34 4.34 -10.98 7.87
C VAL A 34 4.79 -9.66 8.49
N VAL A 35 4.65 -9.49 9.81
CA VAL A 35 5.09 -8.28 10.51
C VAL A 35 6.60 -8.11 10.40
N ALA A 36 7.37 -9.19 10.51
CA ALA A 36 8.81 -9.13 10.34
C ALA A 36 9.21 -8.72 8.91
N ALA A 37 8.54 -9.25 7.89
CA ALA A 37 8.76 -8.88 6.49
C ALA A 37 8.36 -7.43 6.21
N TRP A 38 7.26 -6.95 6.80
CA TRP A 38 6.80 -5.56 6.75
C TRP A 38 7.85 -4.58 7.29
N LEU A 39 8.38 -4.86 8.48
CA LEU A 39 9.35 -3.98 9.13
C LEU A 39 10.68 -3.92 8.40
N SER A 40 11.08 -5.00 7.71
CA SER A 40 12.30 -5.06 6.92
C SER A 40 12.13 -4.65 5.45
N SER A 41 10.92 -4.28 5.01
CA SER A 41 10.66 -3.99 3.60
C SER A 41 10.96 -2.55 3.25
N ASP A 42 11.71 -2.38 2.15
CA ASP A 42 11.87 -1.11 1.44
C ASP A 42 11.11 -1.13 0.08
N ASP A 43 10.16 -2.05 -0.09
CA ASP A 43 9.31 -2.12 -1.28
C ASP A 43 7.91 -1.55 -0.98
N PRO A 44 7.69 -0.25 -1.23
CA PRO A 44 6.42 0.40 -0.91
C PRO A 44 5.26 -0.15 -1.76
N ALA A 45 5.52 -0.72 -2.93
CA ALA A 45 4.48 -1.34 -3.75
C ALA A 45 4.03 -2.66 -3.11
N ALA A 46 4.97 -3.49 -2.67
CA ALA A 46 4.64 -4.72 -1.93
C ALA A 46 3.90 -4.41 -0.61
N MET A 47 4.28 -3.35 0.09
CA MET A 47 3.59 -2.88 1.29
C MET A 47 2.13 -2.49 1.01
N LEU A 48 1.86 -1.66 0.01
CA LEU A 48 0.48 -1.29 -0.34
C LEU A 48 -0.33 -2.49 -0.83
N LEU A 49 0.30 -3.43 -1.53
CA LEU A 49 -0.35 -4.66 -1.97
C LEU A 49 -0.71 -5.57 -0.78
N LEU A 50 0.15 -5.67 0.24
CA LEU A 50 -0.17 -6.37 1.48
C LEU A 50 -1.38 -5.74 2.17
N LEU A 51 -1.42 -4.41 2.28
CA LEU A 51 -2.55 -3.71 2.86
C LEU A 51 -3.84 -3.95 2.07
N ALA A 52 -3.77 -4.01 0.74
CA ALA A 52 -4.92 -4.37 -0.08
C ALA A 52 -5.39 -5.81 0.14
N ALA A 53 -4.46 -6.74 0.40
CA ALA A 53 -4.77 -8.13 0.69
C ALA A 53 -5.41 -8.31 2.07
N LEU A 54 -4.96 -7.57 3.08
CA LEU A 54 -5.50 -7.63 4.45
C LEU A 54 -6.80 -6.82 4.60
N HIS A 55 -6.90 -5.68 3.92
CA HIS A 55 -7.96 -4.69 4.07
C HIS A 55 -8.56 -4.33 2.71
N PRO A 56 -9.37 -5.22 2.12
CA PRO A 56 -9.91 -5.04 0.77
C PRO A 56 -10.99 -3.95 0.68
N LYS A 57 -11.51 -3.49 1.82
CA LYS A 57 -12.58 -2.48 1.90
C LYS A 57 -12.01 -1.06 1.76
N ARG A 58 -12.90 -0.08 1.57
CA ARG A 58 -12.52 1.34 1.52
C ARG A 58 -11.95 1.79 2.86
N GLN A 59 -10.83 2.51 2.83
CA GLN A 59 -10.16 3.09 3.99
C GLN A 59 -9.90 4.57 3.73
N VAL A 60 -10.95 5.39 3.81
CA VAL A 60 -10.94 6.79 3.33
C VAL A 60 -9.83 7.59 4.01
N GLU A 61 -9.86 7.68 5.34
CA GLU A 61 -8.93 8.50 6.11
C GLU A 61 -7.49 7.99 5.99
N THR A 62 -7.31 6.67 6.05
CA THR A 62 -5.98 6.07 5.92
C THR A 62 -5.39 6.26 4.53
N CYS A 63 -6.18 6.11 3.46
CA CYS A 63 -5.73 6.38 2.08
C CYS A 63 -5.36 7.85 1.89
N VAL A 64 -6.13 8.78 2.45
CA VAL A 64 -5.80 10.21 2.45
C VAL A 64 -4.49 10.44 3.20
N ALA A 65 -4.35 9.91 4.42
CA ALA A 65 -3.13 10.06 5.22
C ALA A 65 -1.89 9.49 4.51
N LEU A 66 -2.02 8.32 3.86
CA LEU A 66 -0.95 7.72 3.06
C LEU A 66 -0.57 8.60 1.87
N ALA A 67 -1.54 9.03 1.05
CA ALA A 67 -1.28 9.86 -0.12
C ALA A 67 -0.63 11.20 0.29
N THR A 68 -1.15 11.83 1.34
CA THR A 68 -0.57 13.06 1.91
C THR A 68 0.84 12.82 2.45
N ARG A 69 1.09 11.74 3.19
CA ARG A 69 2.43 11.47 3.74
C ARG A 69 3.46 11.20 2.65
N MET A 70 3.02 10.60 1.53
CA MET A 70 3.85 10.33 0.36
C MET A 70 3.90 11.49 -0.65
N SER A 71 3.29 12.65 -0.36
CA SER A 71 3.16 13.76 -1.33
C SER A 71 4.47 14.45 -1.71
N PHE A 72 5.59 14.06 -1.11
CA PHE A 72 6.91 14.44 -1.61
C PHE A 72 7.17 13.83 -3.00
N PHE A 73 6.55 12.68 -3.31
CA PHE A 73 6.55 12.07 -4.64
C PHE A 73 5.37 12.59 -5.47
N GLU A 74 5.65 13.17 -6.64
CA GLU A 74 4.66 13.91 -7.45
C GLU A 74 3.37 13.13 -7.75
N PRO A 75 3.40 11.84 -8.16
CA PRO A 75 2.19 11.07 -8.39
C PRO A 75 1.28 10.97 -7.16
N MET A 76 1.88 10.85 -5.97
CA MET A 76 1.14 10.80 -4.70
C MET A 76 0.64 12.18 -4.27
N ARG A 77 1.35 13.26 -4.63
CA ARG A 77 0.90 14.64 -4.44
C ARG A 77 -0.37 14.93 -5.23
N VAL A 78 -0.38 14.57 -6.50
CA VAL A 78 -1.55 14.72 -7.38
C VAL A 78 -2.72 13.91 -6.82
N GLU A 79 -2.47 12.68 -6.38
CA GLU A 79 -3.50 11.82 -5.79
C GLU A 79 -4.05 12.40 -4.47
N ALA A 80 -3.19 12.89 -3.57
CA ALA A 80 -3.59 13.51 -2.32
C ALA A 80 -4.49 14.74 -2.57
N HIS A 81 -4.14 15.56 -3.55
CA HIS A 81 -4.94 16.72 -3.96
C HIS A 81 -6.27 16.32 -4.62
N SER A 82 -6.28 15.22 -5.38
CA SER A 82 -7.49 14.64 -5.95
C SER A 82 -8.42 14.11 -4.86
N MET A 83 -7.87 13.47 -3.83
CA MET A 83 -8.61 12.95 -2.68
C MET A 83 -9.17 14.07 -1.79
N SER A 84 -8.42 15.14 -1.54
CA SER A 84 -8.87 16.26 -0.68
C SER A 84 -10.07 17.01 -1.24
N ARG A 85 -10.26 16.97 -2.56
CA ARG A 85 -11.41 17.56 -3.25
C ARG A 85 -12.66 16.68 -3.29
N ARG A 86 -12.56 15.41 -2.85
CA ARG A 86 -13.67 14.45 -2.89
C ARG A 86 -14.41 14.44 -1.56
N LEU A 87 -15.70 14.75 -1.59
CA LEU A 87 -16.55 14.70 -0.40
C LEU A 87 -16.90 13.25 -0.02
N PRO A 88 -17.07 12.95 1.28
CA PRO A 88 -17.69 11.70 1.72
C PRO A 88 -19.04 11.51 1.03
N GLY A 89 -19.27 10.35 0.40
CA GLY A 89 -20.52 10.04 -0.28
C GLY A 89 -20.58 10.35 -1.78
N MET A 90 -19.53 10.92 -2.39
CA MET A 90 -19.47 11.05 -3.84
C MET A 90 -19.44 9.68 -4.53
N ASN A 91 -20.31 9.50 -5.53
CA ASN A 91 -20.26 8.34 -6.42
C ASN A 91 -19.05 8.48 -7.36
N PHE A 92 -18.25 7.42 -7.44
CA PHE A 92 -17.11 7.36 -8.34
C PHE A 92 -17.53 6.57 -9.59
N ASN A 93 -17.51 7.22 -10.75
CA ASN A 93 -17.61 6.52 -12.04
C ASN A 93 -16.27 5.81 -12.32
N GLY A 94 -15.97 4.75 -11.57
CA GLY A 94 -14.71 4.02 -11.62
C GLY A 94 -14.26 3.46 -10.26
N ARG A 95 -13.04 2.90 -10.21
CA ARG A 95 -12.47 2.38 -8.96
C ARG A 95 -12.21 3.53 -7.99
N SER A 96 -12.76 3.44 -6.77
CA SER A 96 -12.60 4.48 -5.76
C SER A 96 -11.11 4.64 -5.38
N PRO A 97 -10.61 5.86 -5.17
CA PRO A 97 -9.20 6.08 -4.82
C PRO A 97 -8.90 5.62 -3.38
N PHE A 98 -9.94 5.42 -2.57
CA PHE A 98 -9.87 5.07 -1.16
C PHE A 98 -9.69 3.57 -0.91
N TYR A 99 -9.09 2.85 -1.85
CA TYR A 99 -8.68 1.46 -1.69
C TYR A 99 -7.15 1.39 -1.78
N PHE A 100 -6.50 0.60 -0.93
CA PHE A 100 -5.04 0.42 -0.99
C PHE A 100 -4.58 -0.14 -2.34
N ILE A 101 -5.40 -0.96 -3.00
CA ILE A 101 -5.09 -1.49 -4.33
C ILE A 101 -4.95 -0.37 -5.39
N HIS A 102 -5.68 0.74 -5.25
CA HIS A 102 -5.56 1.90 -6.13
C HIS A 102 -4.20 2.58 -5.93
N LEU A 103 -3.82 2.84 -4.67
CA LEU A 103 -2.51 3.42 -4.34
C LEU A 103 -1.36 2.51 -4.80
N TYR A 104 -1.50 1.20 -4.64
CA TYR A 104 -0.53 0.23 -5.17
C TYR A 104 -0.37 0.35 -6.69
N GLN A 105 -1.48 0.36 -7.44
CA GLN A 105 -1.45 0.46 -8.90
C GLN A 105 -0.76 1.76 -9.35
N LEU A 106 -1.16 2.89 -8.75
CA LEU A 106 -0.55 4.19 -9.01
C LEU A 106 0.95 4.17 -8.72
N LEU A 107 1.35 3.69 -7.53
CA LEU A 107 2.75 3.70 -7.12
C LEU A 107 3.61 2.78 -7.99
N ARG A 108 3.12 1.58 -8.29
CA ARG A 108 3.84 0.61 -9.13
C ARG A 108 4.10 1.17 -10.52
N SER A 109 3.08 1.75 -11.16
CA SER A 109 3.22 2.37 -12.48
C SER A 109 4.18 3.56 -12.46
N ALA A 110 4.10 4.40 -11.44
CA ALA A 110 4.98 5.56 -11.31
C ALA A 110 6.45 5.17 -11.06
N LEU A 111 6.71 4.19 -10.19
CA LEU A 111 8.06 3.71 -9.93
C LEU A 111 8.69 3.01 -11.14
N GLN A 112 7.88 2.39 -12.00
CA GLN A 112 8.36 1.74 -13.23
C GLN A 112 8.96 2.74 -14.22
N VAL A 113 8.48 3.99 -14.25
CA VAL A 113 8.97 5.05 -15.15
C VAL A 113 9.95 6.01 -14.48
N THR A 114 10.20 5.86 -13.17
CA THR A 114 11.20 6.65 -12.44
C THR A 114 12.61 6.18 -12.78
N GLU A 115 13.57 7.09 -12.90
CA GLU A 115 14.97 6.77 -13.22
C GLU A 115 15.59 5.77 -12.23
N ASP A 116 16.36 4.83 -12.75
CA ASP A 116 16.93 3.72 -11.97
C ASP A 116 17.88 4.19 -10.84
N THR A 117 18.53 5.35 -11.01
CA THR A 117 19.46 5.94 -10.04
C THR A 117 18.75 6.51 -8.81
N GLU A 118 17.56 7.07 -8.98
CA GLU A 118 16.78 7.68 -7.90
C GLU A 118 15.81 6.69 -7.25
N ARG A 119 15.40 5.65 -7.99
CA ARG A 119 14.39 4.68 -7.57
C ARG A 119 14.69 4.02 -6.21
N PRO A 120 15.91 3.58 -5.87
CA PRO A 120 16.18 2.92 -4.58
C PRO A 120 15.97 3.86 -3.38
N ARG A 121 16.46 5.11 -3.51
CA ARG A 121 16.28 6.13 -2.47
C ARG A 121 14.79 6.45 -2.30
N LEU A 122 14.09 6.69 -3.40
CA LEU A 122 12.67 7.00 -3.39
C LEU A 122 11.83 5.87 -2.78
N LYS A 123 12.12 4.61 -3.14
CA LYS A 123 11.46 3.44 -2.56
C LYS A 123 11.61 3.39 -1.03
N SER A 124 12.81 3.65 -0.53
CA SER A 124 13.10 3.67 0.91
C SER A 124 12.34 4.78 1.63
N GLU A 125 12.32 5.99 1.07
CA GLU A 125 11.58 7.14 1.63
C GLU A 125 10.06 6.88 1.63
N LEU A 126 9.51 6.30 0.56
CA LEU A 126 8.11 5.91 0.47
C LEU A 126 7.73 4.80 1.45
N ALA A 127 8.58 3.78 1.61
CA ALA A 127 8.35 2.71 2.58
C ALA A 127 8.32 3.24 4.02
N ALA A 128 9.24 4.16 4.36
CA ALA A 128 9.24 4.84 5.65
C ALA A 128 7.98 5.70 5.85
N ALA A 129 7.53 6.40 4.81
CA ALA A 129 6.29 7.18 4.84
C ALA A 129 5.05 6.30 5.09
N ILE A 130 4.96 5.13 4.44
CA ILE A 130 3.88 4.17 4.68
C ILE A 130 3.91 3.68 6.13
N ARG A 131 5.09 3.27 6.63
CA ARG A 131 5.24 2.80 8.03
C ARG A 131 4.91 3.87 9.06
N ALA A 132 5.14 5.15 8.75
CA ALA A 132 4.80 6.25 9.64
C ALA A 132 3.27 6.40 9.82
N VAL A 133 2.48 6.07 8.80
CA VAL A 133 1.01 6.09 8.88
C VAL A 133 0.46 4.77 9.41
N ILE A 134 1.05 3.65 9.01
CA ILE A 134 0.64 2.29 9.40
C ILE A 134 1.86 1.57 9.96
N PRO A 135 2.11 1.65 11.28
CA PRO A 135 3.25 0.97 11.88
C PRO A 135 3.18 -0.56 11.75
N GLU A 136 1.97 -1.12 11.82
CA GLU A 136 1.71 -2.56 11.72
C GLU A 136 0.59 -2.86 10.70
N PRO A 137 0.79 -3.80 9.75
CA PRO A 137 -0.11 -3.99 8.61
C PRO A 137 -1.47 -4.59 8.97
N PHE A 138 -1.61 -5.22 10.14
CA PHE A 138 -2.87 -5.82 10.60
C PHE A 138 -3.78 -4.84 11.34
N THR A 139 -3.24 -3.71 11.78
CA THR A 139 -3.97 -2.75 12.62
C THR A 139 -4.08 -1.44 11.88
N LEU A 140 -5.25 -1.19 11.29
CA LEU A 140 -5.59 0.13 10.80
C LEU A 140 -6.02 0.97 11.99
N VAL A 141 -5.14 1.86 12.42
CA VAL A 141 -5.48 2.88 13.41
C VAL A 141 -6.30 3.95 12.69
N GLY A 142 -7.63 3.84 12.76
CA GLY A 142 -8.52 4.96 12.48
C GLY A 142 -8.79 5.74 13.77
N PRO A 143 -9.08 7.06 13.73
CA PRO A 143 -9.80 7.68 14.82
C PRO A 143 -11.07 6.85 15.05
N ALA A 144 -11.32 6.47 16.30
CA ALA A 144 -12.60 5.89 16.69
C ALA A 144 -13.68 6.88 16.26
N ALA A 145 -14.68 6.37 15.53
CA ALA A 145 -15.85 7.11 15.09
C ALA A 145 -16.55 7.83 16.25
#